data_AF-V4ALH0-F1
#
_entry.id   AF-V4ALH0-F1
#
_cell.length_a   1.000
_cell.length_b   1.000
_cell.length_c   1.000
_cell.angle_alpha   90.00
_cell.angle_beta   90.00
_cell.angle_gamma   90.00
#
_symmetry.space_group_name_H-M   'P 1'
#
loop_
_entity.id
_entity.type
_entity.pdbx_description
1 polymer ?
#
loop_
_entity_poly.entity_id
_entity_poly.type
_entity_poly.pdbx_seq_one_letter_code
_entity_poly.pdbx_strand_id
1 'polypeptide(L)' 'KVTLMMIDQNNKEHIQDTFKPDPTSSSFKKPETEMNIASGCPLFLPLKRLDDPNSAYVKDDVMFVKIMVD' A
#
# COMPACT_ATOMS: atom_id res chain seq x y z
N LYS A 1 -13.00 -1.81 -5.12
CA LYS A 1 -12.33 -1.19 -3.93
C LYS A 1 -10.85 -1.49 -4.04
N VAL A 2 -9.94 -0.61 -3.62
CA VAL A 2 -8.50 -0.91 -3.63
C VAL A 2 -7.96 -0.81 -2.22
N THR A 3 -7.28 -1.86 -1.77
CA THR A 3 -6.62 -1.92 -0.46
C THR A 3 -5.12 -2.12 -0.66
N LEU A 4 -4.32 -1.19 -0.14
CA LEU A 4 -2.87 -1.29 0.00
C LEU A 4 -2.57 -1.83 1.39
N MET A 5 -1.65 -2.77 1.50
CA MET A 5 -1.26 -3.36 2.78
C MET A 5 0.26 -3.55 2.87
N MET A 6 0.85 -3.09 3.98
CA MET A 6 2.21 -3.48 4.38
C MET A 6 2.13 -4.65 5.34
N ILE A 7 2.83 -5.72 5.00
CA ILE A 7 2.80 -6.97 5.75
C ILE A 7 3.84 -6.91 6.87
N ASP A 8 3.36 -7.04 8.09
CA ASP A 8 4.20 -7.42 9.23
C ASP A 8 4.52 -8.93 9.15
N GLN A 9 5.80 -9.24 8.95
CA GLN A 9 6.29 -10.61 8.75
C GLN A 9 6.27 -11.46 10.03
N ASN A 10 5.98 -10.85 11.19
CA ASN A 10 5.66 -11.57 12.43
C ASN A 10 4.16 -11.91 12.55
N ASN A 11 3.34 -11.53 11.56
CA ASN A 11 1.90 -11.72 11.53
C ASN A 11 1.16 -11.14 12.76
N LYS A 12 1.66 -10.05 13.37
CA LYS A 12 0.94 -9.37 14.45
C LYS A 12 -0.05 -8.35 13.90
N GLU A 13 0.47 -7.31 13.24
CA GLU A 13 -0.35 -6.19 12.77
C GLU A 13 0.11 -5.72 11.39
N HIS A 14 -0.68 -6.03 10.38
CA HIS A 14 -0.49 -5.46 9.05
C HIS A 14 -1.05 -4.03 9.01
N ILE A 15 -0.34 -3.13 8.34
CA ILE A 15 -0.84 -1.78 8.07
C ILE A 15 -1.64 -1.85 6.79
N GLN A 16 -2.86 -1.34 6.79
CA GLN A 16 -3.72 -1.30 5.61
C GLN A 16 -4.33 0.08 5.43
N ASP A 17 -4.45 0.49 4.18
CA ASP A 17 -5.23 1.65 3.78
C ASP A 17 -6.09 1.28 2.57
N THR A 18 -7.34 1.71 2.60
CA THR A 18 -8.35 1.31 1.62
C THR A 18 -9.05 2.53 1.09
N PHE A 19 -9.11 2.63 -0.23
CA PHE A 19 -9.84 3.70 -0.90
C PHE A 19 -10.80 3.14 -1.95
N LYS A 20 -11.82 3.95 -2.25
CA LYS A 20 -12.71 3.71 -3.38
C LYS A 20 -12.19 4.55 -4.56
N PRO A 21 -11.89 3.93 -5.72
CA PRO A 21 -11.54 4.67 -6.92
C PRO A 21 -12.62 5.71 -7.25
N ASP A 22 -12.21 6.96 -7.48
CA ASP A 22 -13.08 8.02 -7.96
C ASP A 22 -13.19 7.93 -9.49
N PRO A 23 -14.37 7.62 -10.07
CA PRO A 23 -14.54 7.51 -11.52
C PRO A 23 -14.22 8.80 -12.29
N THR A 24 -14.25 9.95 -11.61
CA THR A 24 -13.95 11.25 -12.21
C THR A 24 -12.45 11.53 -12.31
N SER A 25 -11.63 10.86 -11.48
CA SER A 25 -10.18 10.97 -11.48
C SER A 25 -9.56 10.38 -12.76
N SER A 26 -8.58 11.08 -13.33
CA SER A 26 -7.82 10.58 -14.49
C SER A 26 -7.05 9.30 -14.20
N SER A 27 -6.72 9.02 -12.93
CA SER A 27 -6.03 7.78 -12.51
C SER A 27 -6.82 6.51 -12.83
N PHE A 28 -8.16 6.58 -12.92
CA PHE A 28 -9.02 5.40 -13.10
C PHE A 28 -9.79 5.40 -14.42
N LYS A 29 -9.41 6.28 -15.36
CA LYS A 29 -9.97 6.28 -16.72
C LYS A 29 -9.27 5.25 -17.61
N LYS A 30 -9.82 5.03 -18.81
CA LYS A 30 -9.20 4.19 -19.84
C LYS A 30 -7.74 4.65 -20.07
N PRO A 31 -6.74 3.76 -19.97
CA PRO A 31 -5.36 4.12 -20.23
C PRO A 31 -5.15 4.61 -21.67
N GLU A 32 -4.41 5.72 -21.80
CA GLU A 32 -3.95 6.28 -23.09
C GLU A 32 -2.45 6.01 -23.33
N THR A 33 -1.74 5.56 -22.29
CA THR A 33 -0.33 5.15 -22.33
C THR A 33 -0.17 3.85 -21.53
N GLU A 34 1.07 3.36 -21.40
CA GLU A 34 1.39 2.16 -20.59
C GLU A 34 0.89 2.25 -19.14
N MET A 35 0.86 3.44 -18.54
CA MET A 35 0.45 3.63 -17.13
C MET A 35 -0.40 4.89 -16.94
N ASN A 36 -1.44 4.78 -16.11
CA ASN A 36 -2.19 5.92 -15.62
C ASN A 36 -1.42 6.65 -14.49
N ILE A 37 -1.88 7.85 -14.15
CA ILE A 37 -1.40 8.59 -12.97
C ILE A 37 -1.63 7.72 -11.73
N ALA A 38 -0.57 7.48 -10.95
CA ALA A 38 -0.65 6.69 -9.73
C ALA A 38 -1.63 7.30 -8.72
N SER A 39 -2.36 6.45 -8.01
CA SER A 39 -3.21 6.82 -6.87
C SER A 39 -2.87 5.95 -5.67
N GLY A 40 -2.84 6.55 -4.49
CA GLY A 40 -2.49 5.88 -3.25
C GLY A 40 -2.49 6.85 -2.08
N CYS A 41 -1.75 6.50 -1.03
CA CYS A 41 -1.77 7.21 0.24
C CYS A 41 -0.36 7.72 0.57
N PRO A 42 -0.05 9.02 0.39
CA PRO A 42 1.30 9.56 0.59
C PRO A 42 1.88 9.33 1.99
N LEU A 43 1.01 9.25 3.01
CA LEU A 43 1.38 9.04 4.41
C LEU A 43 0.99 7.62 4.88
N PHE A 44 1.32 6.61 4.07
CA PHE A 44 0.88 5.22 4.29
C PHE A 44 1.43 4.58 5.58
N LEU A 45 2.73 4.76 5.86
CA LEU A 45 3.38 4.23 7.05
C LEU A 45 4.42 5.24 7.57
N PRO A 46 4.36 5.67 8.85
CA PRO A 46 5.44 6.42 9.45
C PRO A 46 6.75 5.64 9.43
N LEU A 47 7.83 6.23 8.89
CA LEU A 47 9.12 5.54 8.73
C LEU A 47 9.65 4.90 10.03
N LYS A 48 9.42 5.53 11.19
CA LYS A 48 9.79 4.98 12.52
C LYS A 48 9.22 3.60 12.83
N ARG A 49 8.15 3.18 12.14
CA ARG A 49 7.55 1.84 12.28
C ARG A 49 8.37 0.77 11.59
N LEU A 50 9.18 1.11 10.59
CA LEU A 50 10.07 0.15 9.91
C LEU A 50 11.13 -0.41 10.88
N ASP A 51 11.57 0.43 11.83
CA ASP A 51 12.59 0.09 12.83
C ASP A 51 11.99 -0.32 14.19
N ASP A 52 10.66 -0.41 14.31
CA ASP A 52 10.02 -0.77 15.59
C ASP A 52 10.28 -2.25 15.90
N PRO A 53 10.98 -2.57 17.01
CA PRO A 53 11.33 -3.95 17.36
C PRO A 53 10.12 -4.85 17.64
N ASN A 54 8.92 -4.27 17.81
CA ASN A 54 7.69 -5.02 18.01
C ASN A 54 7.05 -5.49 16.69
N SER A 55 7.49 -4.94 15.56
CA SER A 55 7.01 -5.25 14.21
C SER A 55 8.14 -5.79 13.31
N ALA A 56 7.78 -6.48 12.24
CA ALA A 56 8.73 -6.94 11.23
C ALA A 56 8.24 -6.56 9.82
N TYR A 57 8.03 -5.26 9.58
CA TYR A 57 7.70 -4.78 8.23
C TYR A 57 8.87 -4.94 7.26
N VAL A 58 10.11 -4.81 7.77
CA VAL A 58 11.34 -5.19 7.08
C VAL A 58 12.04 -6.27 7.90
N LYS A 59 12.42 -7.36 7.26
CA LYS A 59 13.15 -8.47 7.87
C LYS A 59 14.08 -9.05 6.82
N ASP A 60 15.33 -9.30 7.20
CA ASP A 60 16.36 -9.82 6.30
C ASP A 60 16.50 -8.99 5.01
N ASP A 61 16.41 -7.65 5.14
CA ASP A 61 16.43 -6.67 4.03
C ASP A 61 15.31 -6.84 2.99
N VAL A 62 14.19 -7.47 3.39
CA VAL A 62 13.03 -7.70 2.53
C VAL A 62 11.77 -7.11 3.16
N MET A 63 10.93 -6.50 2.31
CA MET A 63 9.60 -6.03 2.66
C MET A 63 8.54 -6.68 1.77
N PHE A 64 7.34 -6.88 2.30
CA PHE A 64 6.20 -7.40 1.54
C PHE A 64 5.08 -6.38 1.48
N VAL A 65 4.65 -6.06 0.25
CA VAL A 65 3.51 -5.19 -0.03
C VAL A 65 2.44 -6.03 -0.73
N LYS A 66 1.22 -5.97 -0.21
CA LYS A 66 0.06 -6.66 -0.78
C LYS A 66 -0.95 -5.62 -1.27
N ILE A 67 -1.46 -5.84 -2.48
CA ILE A 67 -2.53 -5.02 -3.06
C ILE A 67 -3.72 -5.94 -3.32
N MET A 68 -4.90 -5.52 -2.90
CA MET A 68 -6.15 -6.22 -3.15
C MET A 68 -7.08 -5.30 -3.94
N VAL A 69 -7.68 -5.84 -5.00
CA VAL A 69 -8.64 -5.13 -5.85
C VAL A 69 -9.92 -5.95 -5.86
N ASP A 70 -11.00 -5.32 -5.39
CA ASP A 70 -12.38 -5.83 -5.44
C ASP A 70 -13.16 -5.18 -6.59
#